data_AF-A0A3M6UHC5-F1
#
_entry.id   AF-A0A3M6UHC5-F1
#
_cell.length_a   1.000
_cell.length_b   1.000
_cell.length_c   1.000
_cell.angle_alpha   90.00
_cell.angle_beta   90.00
_cell.angle_gamma   90.00
#
_symmetry.space_group_name_H-M   'P 1'
#
loop_
_entity.id
_entity.type
_entity.pdbx_description
1 polymer ?
#
loop_
_entity_poly.entity_id
_entity_poly.type
_entity_poly.pdbx_seq_one_letter_code
_entity_poly.pdbx_strand_id
1 'polypeptide(L)'
;TSQNNHGCQSVSFKTQFQGSGDVKVFVTLSHGNKHIKIHDPAALWVKSISTSGFKVCVREAGSGSAGTSVINWFAFQGSHQGIKSGTVDFDEWATRTQCKRVSITGNRSNGFKSKPQIFITVQHKHTDRPYDSMNLWLEDVKKNEFHICMRELMAFDGIHSDLKVHWFAYDTLPSYWNFTERGKINFAGLGTPLKKNNYAFCQDLKFENPFYKPPVVLISGGHENSTSASSSDSYGCHNAMNVWMEEVSKSAFKVCVKDSQGISRNHDPIAVDYTVIGDLDPCINVTCEYFAVCKAFDAFDARCVCEENCPSYEEPVCSSNSTTFKNKCIFELEMCRLKSNHTLYHPGSCTGFPVQRGRVELKRDVSWADTACELVTFPPFSFYPDKQVHVQITTNHWNSTRNNFVHEATVSWVENVNYQNFKASRNDRGAKEFAFVDWMAYQGAPDGGVAGKTRIPEWWTGTKCQKIPLPNGKFAAKPIVLATADHVSSAYKHDAASLWIENATSSSFYICLRELQNYDGLHEDIFVVCGLSAS
;
A
#
# COMPACT_ATOMS: atom_id res chain seq x y z
N THR A 1 14.82 34.18 -16.09
CA THR A 1 16.23 34.56 -15.88
C THR A 1 16.31 35.99 -15.38
N SER A 2 16.46 36.20 -14.06
CA SER A 2 17.14 37.36 -13.44
C SER A 2 16.80 37.38 -11.94
N GLN A 3 17.75 37.03 -11.08
CA GLN A 3 18.06 37.54 -9.73
C GLN A 3 16.98 37.86 -8.68
N ASN A 4 15.68 37.75 -8.93
CA ASN A 4 14.65 38.12 -7.96
C ASN A 4 13.81 36.90 -7.60
N ASN A 5 14.01 36.37 -6.39
CA ASN A 5 13.13 35.37 -5.76
C ASN A 5 11.74 35.95 -5.39
N HIS A 6 11.26 36.92 -6.17
CA HIS A 6 10.02 37.66 -5.93
C HIS A 6 9.09 37.50 -7.14
N GLY A 7 7.82 37.20 -6.88
CA GLY A 7 6.78 37.08 -7.91
C GLY A 7 5.44 37.61 -7.40
N CYS A 8 4.67 38.24 -8.30
CA CYS A 8 3.30 38.65 -7.99
C CYS A 8 2.34 38.17 -9.07
N GLN A 9 1.14 37.75 -8.67
CA GLN A 9 0.08 37.31 -9.57
C GLN A 9 -1.26 37.90 -9.15
N SER A 10 -2.07 38.29 -10.13
CA SER A 10 -3.46 38.70 -9.91
C SER A 10 -4.36 37.46 -9.89
N VAL A 11 -5.25 37.39 -8.91
CA VAL A 11 -6.25 36.34 -8.72
C VAL A 11 -7.63 36.97 -8.85
N SER A 12 -8.43 36.45 -9.79
CA SER A 12 -9.82 36.86 -9.98
C SER A 12 -10.76 35.89 -9.26
N PHE A 13 -11.77 36.42 -8.57
CA PHE A 13 -12.81 35.59 -7.99
C PHE A 13 -13.75 35.10 -9.10
N LYS A 14 -14.13 33.82 -9.04
CA LYS A 14 -15.09 33.22 -10.00
C LYS A 14 -16.44 33.95 -9.97
N THR A 15 -16.85 34.35 -8.78
CA THR A 15 -18.07 35.13 -8.53
C THR A 15 -17.67 36.38 -7.75
N GLN A 16 -18.09 37.55 -8.23
CA GLN A 16 -17.82 38.81 -7.57
C GLN A 16 -18.58 38.91 -6.24
N PHE A 17 -17.92 39.42 -5.21
CA PHE A 17 -18.55 39.73 -3.93
C PHE A 17 -19.57 40.87 -4.08
N GLN A 18 -20.82 40.63 -3.68
CA GLN A 18 -21.94 41.59 -3.76
C GLN A 18 -22.42 42.09 -2.39
N GLY A 19 -21.80 41.63 -1.31
CA GLY A 19 -22.18 41.99 0.05
C GLY A 19 -21.70 43.38 0.46
N SER A 20 -22.06 43.78 1.68
CA SER A 20 -21.60 45.01 2.30
C SER A 20 -20.35 44.77 3.16
N GLY A 21 -19.38 45.67 3.09
CA GLY A 21 -18.15 45.65 3.89
C GLY A 21 -16.92 45.15 3.15
N ASP A 22 -15.79 45.11 3.86
CA ASP A 22 -14.49 44.81 3.26
C ASP A 22 -14.32 43.32 2.96
N VAL A 23 -13.74 43.03 1.80
CA VAL A 23 -13.24 41.70 1.44
C VAL A 23 -11.94 41.45 2.19
N LYS A 24 -11.89 40.36 2.95
CA LYS A 24 -10.68 39.90 3.64
C LYS A 24 -10.14 38.70 2.90
N VAL A 25 -8.83 38.69 2.66
CA VAL A 25 -8.14 37.63 1.91
C VAL A 25 -7.04 37.05 2.78
N PHE A 26 -7.02 35.73 2.85
CA PHE A 26 -6.03 34.94 3.58
C PHE A 26 -5.28 34.08 2.59
N VAL A 27 -3.95 34.11 2.65
CA VAL A 27 -3.09 33.38 1.69
C VAL A 27 -2.01 32.60 2.42
N THR A 28 -1.67 31.44 1.87
CA THR A 28 -0.58 30.58 2.32
C THR A 28 0.16 29.96 1.14
N LEU A 29 1.43 29.63 1.36
CA LEU A 29 2.30 29.10 0.31
C LEU A 29 2.43 27.58 0.43
N SER A 30 2.30 26.89 -0.70
CA SER A 30 2.80 25.52 -0.87
C SER A 30 3.72 25.39 -2.08
N HIS A 31 4.55 24.36 -2.16
CA HIS A 31 5.39 24.07 -3.34
C HIS A 31 4.80 22.97 -4.24
N GLY A 32 3.48 22.86 -4.27
CA GLY A 32 2.74 21.92 -5.11
C GLY A 32 2.49 20.55 -4.44
N ASN A 33 2.36 19.52 -5.27
CA ASN A 33 1.98 18.14 -4.87
C ASN A 33 3.05 17.10 -5.20
N LYS A 34 4.27 17.54 -5.52
CA LYS A 34 5.41 16.68 -5.82
C LYS A 34 6.61 17.17 -5.03
N HIS A 35 7.15 16.30 -4.19
CA HIS A 35 8.38 16.57 -3.49
C HIS A 35 9.56 16.70 -4.46
N ILE A 36 10.16 17.90 -4.56
CA ILE A 36 11.39 18.14 -5.32
C ILE A 36 12.58 18.29 -4.36
N LYS A 37 12.46 19.24 -3.43
CA LYS A 37 13.42 19.53 -2.35
C LYS A 37 12.66 20.21 -1.21
N ILE A 38 13.28 20.33 -0.05
CA ILE A 38 12.80 21.24 0.99
C ILE A 38 13.25 22.65 0.62
N HIS A 39 12.29 23.57 0.53
CA HIS A 39 12.49 24.94 0.09
C HIS A 39 12.93 25.83 1.25
N ASP A 40 13.40 27.02 0.88
CA ASP A 40 13.69 28.07 1.84
C ASP A 40 12.37 28.78 2.24
N PRO A 41 12.29 29.35 3.46
CA PRO A 41 11.10 30.09 3.89
C PRO A 41 10.74 31.24 2.94
N ALA A 42 9.47 31.64 2.95
CA ALA A 42 8.98 32.69 2.07
C ALA A 42 8.03 33.65 2.80
N ALA A 43 8.08 34.93 2.42
CA ALA A 43 7.10 35.91 2.85
C ALA A 43 6.00 36.07 1.79
N LEU A 44 4.76 36.25 2.26
CA LEU A 44 3.57 36.41 1.44
C LEU A 44 2.83 37.67 1.84
N TRP A 45 2.34 38.40 0.86
CA TRP A 45 1.44 39.54 1.09
C TRP A 45 0.44 39.71 -0.03
N VAL A 46 -0.68 40.33 0.29
CA VAL A 46 -1.71 40.70 -0.69
C VAL A 46 -1.73 42.22 -0.92
N LYS A 47 -2.20 42.63 -2.10
CA LYS A 47 -2.43 44.02 -2.47
C LYS A 47 -3.63 44.12 -3.41
N SER A 48 -4.13 45.34 -3.61
CA SER A 48 -5.22 45.62 -4.56
C SER A 48 -6.45 44.73 -4.36
N ILE A 49 -6.84 44.50 -3.10
CA ILE A 49 -8.04 43.71 -2.78
C ILE A 49 -9.28 44.50 -3.23
N SER A 50 -10.15 43.83 -3.98
CA SER A 50 -11.40 44.35 -4.52
C SER A 50 -12.51 43.31 -4.40
N THR A 51 -13.75 43.64 -4.76
CA THR A 51 -14.84 42.66 -4.82
C THR A 51 -14.68 41.63 -5.93
N SER A 52 -13.83 41.89 -6.92
CA SER A 52 -13.59 41.03 -8.09
C SER A 52 -12.31 40.20 -8.02
N GLY A 53 -11.41 40.49 -7.08
CA GLY A 53 -10.12 39.80 -6.98
C GLY A 53 -9.11 40.54 -6.13
N PHE A 54 -7.89 40.01 -6.09
CA PHE A 54 -6.76 40.57 -5.37
C PHE A 54 -5.46 40.25 -6.11
N LYS A 55 -4.36 40.91 -5.72
CA LYS A 55 -3.02 40.55 -6.19
C LYS A 55 -2.23 39.99 -5.02
N VAL A 56 -1.59 38.84 -5.21
CA VAL A 56 -0.70 38.22 -4.23
C VAL A 56 0.73 38.33 -4.68
N CYS A 57 1.64 38.52 -3.74
CA CYS A 57 3.07 38.54 -3.97
C CYS A 57 3.75 37.59 -2.98
N VAL A 58 4.81 36.94 -3.45
CA VAL A 58 5.66 36.05 -2.68
C VAL A 58 7.11 36.47 -2.86
N ARG A 59 7.89 36.39 -1.78
CA ARG A 59 9.35 36.49 -1.83
C ARG A 59 9.98 35.35 -1.06
N GLU A 60 10.75 34.52 -1.74
CA GLU A 60 11.43 33.35 -1.18
C GLU A 60 12.86 33.69 -0.78
N ALA A 61 13.30 33.16 0.36
CA ALA A 61 14.69 33.23 0.78
C ALA A 61 15.57 32.29 -0.06
N GLY A 62 16.89 32.46 0.04
CA GLY A 62 17.88 31.53 -0.49
C GLY A 62 17.79 31.29 -2.01
N SER A 63 17.68 30.03 -2.41
CA SER A 63 17.74 29.63 -3.84
C SER A 63 16.40 29.75 -4.58
N GLY A 64 15.31 29.97 -3.84
CA GLY A 64 13.95 30.00 -4.38
C GLY A 64 13.47 28.68 -5.00
N SER A 65 12.24 28.73 -5.52
CA SER A 65 11.52 27.65 -6.22
C SER A 65 11.58 27.79 -7.74
N ALA A 66 12.24 28.83 -8.26
CA ALA A 66 12.26 29.16 -9.69
C ALA A 66 10.86 29.29 -10.33
N GLY A 67 9.84 29.65 -9.53
CA GLY A 67 8.47 29.90 -9.98
C GLY A 67 7.51 28.71 -9.89
N THR A 68 7.85 27.66 -9.14
CA THR A 68 6.98 26.47 -8.97
C THR A 68 6.05 26.53 -7.76
N SER A 69 5.99 27.67 -7.08
CA SER A 69 5.17 27.87 -5.88
C SER A 69 3.68 28.04 -6.17
N VAL A 70 2.86 27.48 -5.30
CA VAL A 70 1.39 27.48 -5.36
C VAL A 70 0.84 28.30 -4.19
N ILE A 71 -0.06 29.23 -4.51
CA ILE A 71 -0.74 30.06 -3.50
C ILE A 71 -2.10 29.44 -3.20
N ASN A 72 -2.29 29.05 -1.95
CA ASN A 72 -3.57 28.66 -1.39
C ASN A 72 -4.23 29.93 -0.83
N TRP A 73 -5.51 30.13 -1.11
CA TRP A 73 -6.19 31.34 -0.66
C TRP A 73 -7.64 31.09 -0.27
N PHE A 74 -8.11 31.92 0.65
CA PHE A 74 -9.48 31.96 1.12
C PHE A 74 -9.90 33.41 1.30
N ALA A 75 -11.09 33.76 0.81
CA ALA A 75 -11.60 35.13 0.90
C ALA A 75 -13.07 35.12 1.30
N PHE A 76 -13.46 36.11 2.12
CA PHE A 76 -14.84 36.35 2.49
C PHE A 76 -15.09 37.85 2.66
N GLN A 77 -16.37 38.25 2.69
CA GLN A 77 -16.75 39.66 2.78
C GLN A 77 -17.66 39.90 3.99
N GLY A 78 -17.37 40.97 4.73
CA GLY A 78 -18.20 41.40 5.86
C GLY A 78 -18.00 40.57 7.12
N SER A 79 -19.08 40.39 7.88
CA SER A 79 -19.09 39.70 9.17
C SER A 79 -19.94 38.43 9.09
N HIS A 80 -19.45 37.34 9.65
CA HIS A 80 -20.13 36.05 9.70
C HIS A 80 -20.30 35.59 11.15
N GLN A 81 -21.33 34.80 11.44
CA GLN A 81 -21.74 34.56 12.83
C GLN A 81 -20.67 33.93 13.75
N GLY A 82 -20.30 32.66 13.80
CA GLY A 82 -19.38 32.16 14.84
C GLY A 82 -17.90 32.43 14.59
N ILE A 83 -17.55 33.43 13.77
CA ILE A 83 -16.17 33.87 13.56
C ILE A 83 -16.03 35.34 13.96
N LYS A 84 -14.87 35.72 14.48
CA LYS A 84 -14.52 37.14 14.67
C LYS A 84 -13.42 37.48 13.67
N SER A 85 -13.55 38.60 12.99
CA SER A 85 -12.54 39.06 12.04
C SER A 85 -12.36 40.56 12.12
N GLY A 86 -11.21 41.03 11.65
CA GLY A 86 -10.88 42.44 11.65
C GLY A 86 -9.61 42.73 10.87
N THR A 87 -9.19 43.98 10.94
CA THR A 87 -7.94 44.45 10.36
C THR A 87 -7.19 45.27 11.40
N VAL A 88 -5.86 45.18 11.40
CA VAL A 88 -4.98 45.98 12.27
C VAL A 88 -3.98 46.70 11.40
N ASP A 89 -3.94 48.02 11.50
CA ASP A 89 -2.93 48.85 10.83
C ASP A 89 -1.65 48.86 11.66
N PHE A 90 -0.50 48.69 11.01
CA PHE A 90 0.83 48.78 11.61
C PHE A 90 1.44 50.15 11.30
N ASP A 91 2.19 50.67 12.27
CA ASP A 91 2.87 51.97 12.13
C ASP A 91 4.05 51.82 11.18
N GLU A 92 4.62 52.94 10.72
CA GLU A 92 5.83 52.91 9.89
C GLU A 92 7.04 52.43 10.70
N TRP A 93 7.84 51.52 10.13
CA TRP A 93 9.06 51.02 10.76
C TRP A 93 10.09 50.59 9.71
N ALA A 94 11.38 50.62 10.06
CA ALA A 94 12.46 50.24 9.13
C ALA A 94 13.12 48.91 9.50
N THR A 95 13.44 48.72 10.78
CA THR A 95 14.06 47.49 11.29
C THR A 95 13.43 47.14 12.65
N ARG A 96 13.75 45.94 13.17
CA ARG A 96 13.24 45.35 14.43
C ARG A 96 11.90 44.63 14.28
N THR A 97 11.55 43.86 15.30
CA THR A 97 10.25 43.22 15.43
C THR A 97 9.21 44.24 15.88
N GLN A 98 8.06 44.28 15.20
CA GLN A 98 6.89 45.06 15.58
C GLN A 98 5.76 44.12 15.99
N CYS A 99 5.16 44.35 17.15
CA CYS A 99 4.05 43.55 17.64
C CYS A 99 2.89 44.45 18.07
N LYS A 100 1.70 44.17 17.56
CA LYS A 100 0.47 44.88 17.96
C LYS A 100 -0.50 43.93 18.66
N ARG A 101 -0.99 44.38 19.81
CA ARG A 101 -2.03 43.69 20.58
C ARG A 101 -3.38 43.85 19.90
N VAL A 102 -4.11 42.76 19.74
CA VAL A 102 -5.46 42.71 19.19
C VAL A 102 -6.41 42.25 20.29
N SER A 103 -7.36 43.11 20.64
CA SER A 103 -8.40 42.78 21.63
C SER A 103 -9.66 42.27 20.93
N ILE A 104 -10.13 41.09 21.33
CA ILE A 104 -11.30 40.39 20.76
C ILE A 104 -12.61 40.83 21.47
N THR A 105 -12.48 41.46 22.63
CA THR A 105 -13.58 42.01 23.43
C THR A 105 -14.01 43.36 22.89
N GLY A 106 -15.03 43.40 22.03
CA GLY A 106 -15.83 44.61 21.85
C GLY A 106 -16.66 44.90 23.11
N ASN A 107 -17.22 46.11 23.25
CA ASN A 107 -17.95 46.65 24.42
C ASN A 107 -19.07 45.78 25.03
N ARG A 108 -19.38 44.58 24.50
CA ARG A 108 -20.42 43.65 25.00
C ARG A 108 -20.07 42.14 24.92
N SER A 109 -18.84 41.71 24.62
CA SER A 109 -18.52 40.26 24.46
C SER A 109 -17.37 39.76 25.33
N ASN A 110 -17.56 38.66 26.06
CA ASN A 110 -16.60 38.01 26.96
C ASN A 110 -15.45 37.21 26.25
N GLY A 111 -15.05 37.59 25.03
CA GLY A 111 -14.05 36.83 24.25
C GLY A 111 -14.57 35.49 23.73
N PHE A 112 -13.67 34.54 23.44
CA PHE A 112 -13.97 33.16 23.05
C PHE A 112 -14.09 32.22 24.27
N LYS A 113 -14.81 31.09 24.12
CA LYS A 113 -14.98 30.11 25.21
C LYS A 113 -13.69 29.34 25.49
N SER A 114 -12.99 28.94 24.43
CA SER A 114 -11.67 28.31 24.44
C SER A 114 -10.65 29.17 23.71
N LYS A 115 -9.38 28.76 23.74
CA LYS A 115 -8.31 29.43 22.98
C LYS A 115 -8.64 29.29 21.48
N PRO A 116 -8.82 30.40 20.74
CA PRO A 116 -9.22 30.35 19.34
C PRO A 116 -8.05 29.92 18.43
N GLN A 117 -8.38 29.40 17.26
CA GLN A 117 -7.47 29.33 16.12
C GLN A 117 -7.52 30.67 15.38
N ILE A 118 -6.36 31.19 15.00
CA ILE A 118 -6.26 32.52 14.39
C ILE A 118 -5.44 32.45 13.11
N PHE A 119 -5.97 33.00 12.03
CA PHE A 119 -5.29 33.10 10.74
C PHE A 119 -5.08 34.57 10.39
N ILE A 120 -3.88 34.87 9.90
CA ILE A 120 -3.43 36.22 9.62
C ILE A 120 -2.83 36.31 8.22
N THR A 121 -3.00 37.47 7.58
CA THR A 121 -2.38 37.77 6.29
C THR A 121 -2.12 39.26 6.19
N VAL A 122 -0.92 39.63 5.77
CA VAL A 122 -0.54 41.03 5.59
C VAL A 122 -1.02 41.55 4.23
N GLN A 123 -1.53 42.77 4.22
CA GLN A 123 -1.89 43.56 3.07
C GLN A 123 -0.97 44.79 3.01
N HIS A 124 -0.42 45.05 1.82
CA HIS A 124 0.20 46.34 1.50
C HIS A 124 -0.84 47.25 0.86
N LYS A 125 -1.00 48.49 1.36
CA LYS A 125 -1.86 49.47 0.69
C LYS A 125 -1.18 50.08 -0.54
N HIS A 126 0.15 50.25 -0.50
CA HIS A 126 0.95 50.71 -1.63
C HIS A 126 1.24 49.59 -2.63
N THR A 127 1.14 49.89 -3.93
CA THR A 127 1.25 48.88 -5.00
C THR A 127 2.61 48.85 -5.69
N ASP A 128 3.42 49.88 -5.43
CA ASP A 128 4.65 50.31 -6.07
C ASP A 128 5.94 49.87 -5.34
N ARG A 129 5.85 49.25 -4.16
CA ARG A 129 6.99 48.68 -3.43
C ARG A 129 7.01 47.14 -3.52
N PRO A 130 7.83 46.54 -4.41
CA PRO A 130 7.88 45.09 -4.59
C PRO A 130 8.80 44.38 -3.58
N TYR A 131 9.49 45.12 -2.70
CA TYR A 131 10.56 44.57 -1.85
C TYR A 131 10.20 44.44 -0.36
N ASP A 132 9.05 44.93 0.09
CA ASP A 132 8.71 45.05 1.52
C ASP A 132 8.26 43.71 2.16
N SER A 133 9.07 42.66 2.08
CA SER A 133 8.76 41.32 2.60
C SER A 133 9.00 41.21 4.10
N MET A 134 8.06 40.63 4.83
CA MET A 134 8.14 40.41 6.28
C MET A 134 7.72 39.00 6.68
N ASN A 135 8.34 38.49 7.75
CA ASN A 135 7.84 37.35 8.50
C ASN A 135 6.65 37.79 9.34
N LEU A 136 5.64 36.92 9.48
CA LEU A 136 4.39 37.20 10.16
C LEU A 136 4.03 36.02 11.06
N TRP A 137 3.81 36.26 12.35
CA TRP A 137 3.45 35.22 13.31
C TRP A 137 2.59 35.76 14.45
N LEU A 138 2.06 34.83 15.26
CA LEU A 138 1.25 35.11 16.43
C LEU A 138 2.04 34.94 17.72
N GLU A 139 1.73 35.78 18.71
CA GLU A 139 2.27 35.73 20.06
C GLU A 139 1.16 35.82 21.10
N ASP A 140 1.39 35.21 22.27
CA ASP A 140 0.53 35.30 23.47
C ASP A 140 -0.97 35.13 23.17
N VAL A 141 -1.32 34.10 22.40
CA VAL A 141 -2.72 33.84 22.01
C VAL A 141 -3.53 33.38 23.22
N LYS A 142 -4.45 34.24 23.67
CA LYS A 142 -5.42 34.02 24.75
C LYS A 142 -6.85 34.02 24.21
N LYS A 143 -7.83 33.80 25.10
CA LYS A 143 -9.26 33.76 24.75
C LYS A 143 -9.83 35.10 24.28
N ASN A 144 -9.24 36.20 24.74
CA ASN A 144 -9.75 37.56 24.58
C ASN A 144 -8.77 38.50 23.87
N GLU A 145 -7.52 38.07 23.68
CA GLU A 145 -6.48 38.88 23.06
C GLU A 145 -5.40 37.99 22.45
N PHE A 146 -4.64 38.58 21.55
CA PHE A 146 -3.43 38.00 20.96
C PHE A 146 -2.54 39.12 20.44
N HIS A 147 -1.30 38.82 20.13
CA HIS A 147 -0.38 39.74 19.48
C HIS A 147 -0.08 39.26 18.07
N ILE A 148 -0.14 40.18 17.11
CA ILE A 148 0.34 39.96 15.75
C ILE A 148 1.73 40.57 15.68
N CYS A 149 2.72 39.77 15.30
CA CYS A 149 4.10 40.18 15.22
C CYS A 149 4.63 40.08 13.78
N MET A 150 5.47 41.04 13.43
CA MET A 150 6.15 41.07 12.15
C MET A 150 7.60 41.50 12.29
N ARG A 151 8.45 40.95 11.42
CA ARG A 151 9.85 41.35 11.31
C ARG A 151 10.29 41.23 9.86
N GLU A 152 11.15 42.14 9.45
CA GLU A 152 11.70 42.24 8.11
C GLU A 152 12.36 40.90 7.71
N LEU A 153 12.04 40.39 6.51
CA LEU A 153 12.61 39.14 6.00
C LEU A 153 14.04 39.36 5.48
N MET A 154 14.29 40.49 4.83
CA MET A 154 15.58 40.86 4.24
C MET A 154 16.16 42.02 5.02
N ALA A 155 17.20 41.80 5.83
CA ALA A 155 17.73 42.86 6.67
C ALA A 155 18.15 44.10 5.84
N PHE A 156 17.74 45.29 6.31
CA PHE A 156 18.10 46.59 5.74
C PHE A 156 17.47 46.91 4.37
N ASP A 157 16.28 46.35 4.06
CA ASP A 157 15.53 46.58 2.82
C ASP A 157 14.69 47.87 2.84
N GLY A 158 14.70 48.60 3.97
CA GLY A 158 14.23 49.99 4.03
C GLY A 158 13.02 50.19 4.95
N ILE A 159 12.12 51.10 4.56
CA ILE A 159 10.96 51.48 5.38
C ILE A 159 9.73 50.66 4.96
N HIS A 160 9.13 49.98 5.93
CA HIS A 160 7.80 49.40 5.85
C HIS A 160 6.75 50.41 6.30
N SER A 161 5.79 50.74 5.42
CA SER A 161 4.72 51.70 5.68
C SER A 161 3.39 51.15 5.14
N ASP A 162 2.27 51.64 5.67
CA ASP A 162 0.91 51.29 5.20
C ASP A 162 0.61 49.78 5.16
N LEU A 163 1.12 49.08 6.17
CA LEU A 163 0.85 47.67 6.39
C LEU A 163 -0.46 47.49 7.15
N LYS A 164 -1.32 46.62 6.63
CA LYS A 164 -2.57 46.23 7.29
C LYS A 164 -2.61 44.72 7.40
N VAL A 165 -2.84 44.17 8.59
CA VAL A 165 -2.99 42.72 8.77
C VAL A 165 -4.46 42.37 8.89
N HIS A 166 -4.95 41.53 7.97
CA HIS A 166 -6.24 40.88 8.08
C HIS A 166 -6.13 39.72 9.05
N TRP A 167 -7.12 39.57 9.92
CA TRP A 167 -7.20 38.43 10.83
C TRP A 167 -8.62 37.90 10.90
N PHE A 168 -8.75 36.59 11.06
CA PHE A 168 -9.97 35.96 11.53
C PHE A 168 -9.65 34.89 12.57
N ALA A 169 -10.58 34.68 13.48
CA ALA A 169 -10.44 33.80 14.62
C ALA A 169 -11.76 33.06 14.90
N TYR A 170 -11.65 31.82 15.33
CA TYR A 170 -12.78 31.01 15.79
C TYR A 170 -12.32 30.00 16.86
N ASP A 171 -13.20 29.68 17.79
CA ASP A 171 -12.98 28.63 18.80
C ASP A 171 -13.80 27.37 18.48
N THR A 172 -14.99 27.58 17.92
CA THR A 172 -15.88 26.55 17.37
C THR A 172 -16.25 26.97 15.95
N LEU A 173 -15.89 26.15 14.97
CA LEU A 173 -16.23 26.47 13.58
C LEU A 173 -17.76 26.42 13.39
N PRO A 174 -18.38 27.44 12.76
CA PRO A 174 -19.80 27.39 12.46
C PRO A 174 -20.14 26.35 11.39
N SER A 175 -21.32 25.74 11.48
CA SER A 175 -21.76 24.69 10.54
C SER A 175 -21.88 25.12 9.08
N TYR A 176 -22.02 26.42 8.80
CA TYR A 176 -22.11 26.98 7.44
C TYR A 176 -20.74 27.37 6.87
N TRP A 177 -19.65 27.18 7.61
CA TRP A 177 -18.29 27.30 7.07
C TRP A 177 -17.84 25.92 6.60
N ASN A 178 -17.68 25.76 5.28
CA ASN A 178 -17.30 24.49 4.64
C ASN A 178 -15.79 24.17 4.83
N PHE A 179 -15.30 24.14 6.06
CA PHE A 179 -13.97 23.59 6.32
C PHE A 179 -14.10 22.11 6.62
N THR A 180 -13.35 21.31 5.88
CA THR A 180 -13.43 19.85 5.88
C THR A 180 -12.66 19.29 7.06
N GLU A 181 -11.46 19.79 7.30
CA GLU A 181 -10.62 19.40 8.44
C GLU A 181 -9.97 20.63 9.09
N ARG A 182 -9.58 20.49 10.35
CA ARG A 182 -8.85 21.51 11.10
C ARG A 182 -8.05 20.87 12.22
N GLY A 183 -6.98 21.55 12.63
CA GLY A 183 -6.20 21.10 13.77
C GLY A 183 -5.06 22.03 14.10
N LYS A 184 -4.18 21.53 14.96
CA LYS A 184 -2.99 22.24 15.44
C LYS A 184 -1.81 21.28 15.44
N ILE A 185 -0.65 21.77 15.01
CA ILE A 185 0.59 21.02 14.89
C ILE A 185 1.59 21.64 15.84
N ASN A 186 2.17 20.85 16.73
CA ASN A 186 3.10 21.33 17.72
C ASN A 186 4.53 20.93 17.33
N PHE A 187 5.43 21.90 17.34
CA PHE A 187 6.86 21.74 17.17
C PHE A 187 7.52 22.08 18.50
N ALA A 188 8.00 21.06 19.21
CA ALA A 188 8.58 21.23 20.55
C ALA A 188 9.89 22.04 20.57
N GLY A 189 10.50 22.31 19.42
CA GLY A 189 11.76 23.06 19.33
C GLY A 189 12.99 22.32 19.89
N LEU A 190 12.87 21.00 20.14
CA LEU A 190 13.94 20.17 20.69
C LEU A 190 14.81 19.57 19.58
N GLY A 191 16.13 19.70 19.76
CA GLY A 191 17.13 19.11 18.87
C GLY A 191 17.48 20.00 17.67
N THR A 192 18.50 19.56 16.92
CA THR A 192 19.01 20.32 15.77
C THR A 192 18.26 19.94 14.48
N PRO A 193 17.74 20.91 13.70
CA PRO A 193 17.15 20.65 12.40
C PRO A 193 18.09 19.88 11.47
N LEU A 194 17.56 18.89 10.77
CA LEU A 194 18.37 18.01 9.92
C LEU A 194 18.79 18.73 8.63
N LYS A 195 20.04 18.52 8.20
CA LYS A 195 20.55 19.03 6.92
C LYS A 195 19.69 18.61 5.72
N LYS A 196 19.15 17.38 5.74
CA LYS A 196 18.24 16.87 4.69
C LYS A 196 16.94 17.69 4.57
N ASN A 197 16.56 18.39 5.63
CA ASN A 197 15.39 19.27 5.68
C ASN A 197 15.77 20.75 5.52
N ASN A 198 16.92 21.06 4.91
CA ASN A 198 17.42 22.44 4.79
C ASN A 198 17.43 23.21 6.13
N TYR A 199 17.72 22.48 7.21
CA TYR A 199 17.70 22.99 8.58
C TYR A 199 16.35 23.60 9.01
N ALA A 200 15.25 23.06 8.50
CA ALA A 200 13.88 23.33 8.97
C ALA A 200 13.33 22.14 9.76
N PHE A 201 12.40 22.41 10.69
CA PHE A 201 11.60 21.37 11.32
C PHE A 201 10.37 21.10 10.47
N CYS A 202 10.21 19.89 9.96
CA CYS A 202 9.11 19.53 9.08
C CYS A 202 8.34 18.33 9.64
N GLN A 203 7.02 18.35 9.50
CA GLN A 203 6.13 17.25 9.87
C GLN A 203 5.17 16.94 8.73
N ASP A 204 5.00 15.64 8.47
CA ASP A 204 4.02 15.11 7.53
C ASP A 204 2.71 14.82 8.27
N LEU A 205 1.60 15.34 7.75
CA LEU A 205 0.26 15.11 8.27
C LEU A 205 -0.60 14.43 7.23
N LYS A 206 -1.23 13.33 7.63
CA LYS A 206 -2.23 12.63 6.82
C LYS A 206 -3.60 13.19 7.14
N PHE A 207 -4.40 13.42 6.09
CA PHE A 207 -5.82 13.74 6.25
C PHE A 207 -6.57 12.52 6.78
N GLU A 208 -7.70 12.76 7.44
CA GLU A 208 -8.56 11.68 7.94
C GLU A 208 -9.11 10.87 6.75
N ASN A 209 -9.49 11.57 5.69
CA ASN A 209 -9.97 11.00 4.46
C ASN A 209 -9.26 11.62 3.24
N PRO A 210 -9.08 10.86 2.13
CA PRO A 210 -8.51 11.43 0.92
C PRO A 210 -9.47 12.43 0.27
N PHE A 211 -8.92 13.46 -0.36
CA PHE A 211 -9.65 14.47 -1.12
C PHE A 211 -9.69 14.14 -2.60
N TYR A 212 -10.75 14.59 -3.30
CA TYR A 212 -10.89 14.41 -4.75
C TYR A 212 -9.70 15.02 -5.53
N LYS A 213 -9.25 16.20 -5.08
CA LYS A 213 -8.07 16.93 -5.57
C LYS A 213 -7.31 17.52 -4.37
N PRO A 214 -6.02 17.86 -4.51
CA PRO A 214 -5.29 18.53 -3.43
C PRO A 214 -6.09 19.73 -2.87
N PRO A 215 -6.42 19.73 -1.56
CA PRO A 215 -7.28 20.76 -0.98
C PRO A 215 -6.52 22.07 -0.77
N VAL A 216 -7.27 23.15 -0.53
CA VAL A 216 -6.70 24.41 -0.06
C VAL A 216 -6.43 24.27 1.43
N VAL A 217 -5.18 24.46 1.85
CA VAL A 217 -4.79 24.40 3.26
C VAL A 217 -4.33 25.78 3.71
N LEU A 218 -4.98 26.34 4.72
CA LEU A 218 -4.52 27.54 5.40
C LEU A 218 -3.78 27.13 6.66
N ILE A 219 -2.70 27.84 6.96
CA ILE A 219 -1.83 27.65 8.10
C ILE A 219 -1.51 29.00 8.73
N SER A 220 -1.28 29.02 10.04
CA SER A 220 -0.88 30.20 10.79
C SER A 220 0.02 29.75 11.94
N GLY A 221 1.23 30.32 12.00
CA GLY A 221 2.24 29.99 13.01
C GLY A 221 2.24 30.97 14.17
N GLY A 222 2.50 30.48 15.38
CA GLY A 222 2.78 31.30 16.54
C GLY A 222 3.54 30.54 17.62
N HIS A 223 4.17 31.27 18.54
CA HIS A 223 4.84 30.62 19.66
C HIS A 223 3.82 30.16 20.71
N GLU A 224 4.12 29.02 21.31
CA GLU A 224 3.39 28.54 22.47
C GLU A 224 4.07 29.07 23.73
N ASN A 225 3.31 29.80 24.58
CA ASN A 225 3.81 30.34 25.84
C ASN A 225 4.41 29.21 26.69
N SER A 226 5.72 29.04 26.63
CA SER A 226 6.46 28.17 27.52
C SER A 226 6.88 28.97 28.75
N THR A 227 6.60 28.44 29.93
CA THR A 227 7.06 28.97 31.22
C THR A 227 8.59 28.97 31.36
N SER A 228 9.35 28.52 30.35
CA SER A 228 10.81 28.34 30.39
C SER A 228 11.61 29.12 29.34
N ALA A 229 11.00 30.02 28.55
CA ALA A 229 11.77 30.84 27.60
C ALA A 229 12.21 32.15 28.27
N SER A 230 13.53 32.28 28.43
CA SER A 230 14.18 33.48 28.96
C SER A 230 13.81 34.71 28.13
N SER A 231 13.00 35.58 28.72
CA SER A 231 12.67 36.93 28.23
C SER A 231 13.95 37.73 28.00
N SER A 232 14.40 37.86 26.75
CA SER A 232 15.61 38.64 26.43
C SER A 232 15.40 39.72 25.39
N ASP A 233 14.17 40.17 25.16
CA ASP A 233 13.92 41.47 24.54
C ASP A 233 12.78 42.16 25.28
N SER A 234 12.94 43.46 25.50
CA SER A 234 12.17 44.32 26.43
C SER A 234 10.65 44.41 26.16
N TYR A 235 10.10 43.57 25.28
CA TYR A 235 8.68 43.44 24.95
C TYR A 235 8.17 41.98 24.91
N GLY A 236 8.94 40.99 25.36
CA GLY A 236 8.45 39.60 25.51
C GLY A 236 8.07 38.90 24.19
N CYS A 237 8.61 39.35 23.06
CA CYS A 237 8.36 38.74 21.75
C CYS A 237 9.50 37.76 21.43
N HIS A 238 9.17 36.55 20.98
CA HIS A 238 10.13 35.52 20.63
C HIS A 238 10.81 35.81 19.29
N ASN A 239 11.74 34.94 18.89
CA ASN A 239 12.47 35.03 17.64
C ASN A 239 11.54 35.04 16.41
N ALA A 240 11.95 35.69 15.32
CA ALA A 240 11.09 35.71 14.14
C ALA A 240 10.97 34.32 13.55
N MET A 241 9.76 33.93 13.15
CA MET A 241 9.49 32.62 12.55
C MET A 241 8.84 32.73 11.19
N ASN A 242 8.96 31.66 10.42
CA ASN A 242 8.24 31.47 9.17
C ASN A 242 7.71 30.03 9.11
N VAL A 243 6.51 29.89 8.56
CA VAL A 243 5.81 28.62 8.40
C VAL A 243 5.30 28.53 6.98
N TRP A 244 5.54 27.40 6.33
CA TRP A 244 5.09 27.16 4.97
C TRP A 244 4.77 25.68 4.76
N MET A 245 4.04 25.38 3.69
CA MET A 245 3.81 24.00 3.27
C MET A 245 4.81 23.61 2.19
N GLU A 246 5.43 22.46 2.35
CA GLU A 246 6.28 21.91 1.29
C GLU A 246 5.45 21.19 0.24
N GLU A 247 4.44 20.45 0.68
CA GLU A 247 3.68 19.59 -0.19
C GLU A 247 2.23 19.50 0.28
N VAL A 248 1.30 19.59 -0.66
CA VAL A 248 -0.12 19.32 -0.43
C VAL A 248 -0.58 18.32 -1.49
N SER A 249 -0.92 17.12 -1.06
CA SER A 249 -1.41 16.03 -1.90
C SER A 249 -2.91 15.77 -1.62
N LYS A 250 -3.47 14.73 -2.22
CA LYS A 250 -4.86 14.31 -1.93
C LYS A 250 -5.02 13.68 -0.54
N SER A 251 -3.96 13.14 0.05
CA SER A 251 -4.04 12.31 1.27
C SER A 251 -3.18 12.84 2.42
N ALA A 252 -2.31 13.81 2.17
CA ALA A 252 -1.41 14.36 3.16
C ALA A 252 -0.90 15.75 2.77
N PHE A 253 -0.38 16.48 3.75
CA PHE A 253 0.42 17.67 3.55
C PHE A 253 1.64 17.68 4.46
N LYS A 254 2.72 18.33 4.01
CA LYS A 254 3.95 18.54 4.78
C LYS A 254 4.06 20.01 5.15
N VAL A 255 4.16 20.29 6.44
CA VAL A 255 4.40 21.64 6.96
C VAL A 255 5.81 21.74 7.50
N CYS A 256 6.45 22.88 7.27
CA CYS A 256 7.77 23.18 7.82
C CYS A 256 7.75 24.51 8.58
N VAL A 257 8.56 24.57 9.63
CA VAL A 257 8.79 25.76 10.43
C VAL A 257 10.28 26.03 10.53
N LYS A 258 10.62 27.32 10.53
CA LYS A 258 11.98 27.80 10.78
C LYS A 258 11.90 29.12 11.54
N ASP A 259 12.69 29.25 12.59
CA ASP A 259 12.83 30.50 13.32
C ASP A 259 14.23 31.10 13.12
N SER A 260 14.44 32.30 13.66
CA SER A 260 15.73 32.99 13.62
C SER A 260 16.72 32.52 14.69
N GLN A 261 16.45 31.42 15.41
CA GLN A 261 17.42 30.85 16.35
C GLN A 261 18.53 30.11 15.57
N GLY A 262 19.77 30.22 16.05
CA GLY A 262 20.90 29.49 15.47
C GLY A 262 20.84 27.98 15.71
N ILE A 263 21.58 27.21 14.91
CA ILE A 263 21.59 25.72 14.85
C ILE A 263 21.89 25.03 16.20
N SER A 264 22.57 25.73 17.12
CA SER A 264 23.08 25.17 18.38
C SER A 264 22.27 25.58 19.63
N ARG A 265 21.08 26.16 19.47
CA ARG A 265 20.22 26.60 20.59
C ARG A 265 18.89 25.86 20.59
N ASN A 266 18.27 25.82 21.77
CA ASN A 266 16.89 25.35 21.88
C ASN A 266 15.98 26.37 21.20
N HIS A 267 15.09 25.88 20.34
CA HIS A 267 14.10 26.69 19.65
C HIS A 267 12.89 26.89 20.56
N ASP A 268 12.20 28.02 20.42
CA ASP A 268 10.96 28.26 21.16
C ASP A 268 9.88 27.29 20.64
N PRO A 269 9.01 26.71 21.49
CA PRO A 269 7.93 25.85 21.03
C PRO A 269 6.99 26.59 20.07
N ILE A 270 6.75 26.02 18.89
CA ILE A 270 5.90 26.62 17.85
C ILE A 270 4.63 25.79 17.69
N ALA A 271 3.51 26.50 17.60
CA ALA A 271 2.22 25.96 17.23
C ALA A 271 1.83 26.45 15.82
N VAL A 272 1.41 25.52 14.97
CA VAL A 272 0.84 25.84 13.66
C VAL A 272 -0.62 25.41 13.64
N ASP A 273 -1.52 26.38 13.63
CA ASP A 273 -2.95 26.12 13.38
C ASP A 273 -3.16 25.92 11.88
N TYR A 274 -3.98 24.94 11.51
CA TYR A 274 -4.36 24.69 10.12
C TYR A 274 -5.85 24.46 9.94
N THR A 275 -6.34 24.81 8.74
CA THR A 275 -7.66 24.44 8.27
C THR A 275 -7.63 24.05 6.80
N VAL A 276 -8.42 23.04 6.44
CA VAL A 276 -8.46 22.40 5.14
C VAL A 276 -9.80 22.66 4.49
N ILE A 277 -9.78 23.14 3.25
CA ILE A 277 -10.95 23.48 2.46
C ILE A 277 -10.86 22.68 1.16
N GLY A 278 -11.77 21.72 0.99
CA GLY A 278 -11.83 20.92 -0.22
C GLY A 278 -12.87 19.81 -0.14
N ASP A 279 -13.19 19.26 -1.30
CA ASP A 279 -14.15 18.18 -1.40
C ASP A 279 -13.45 16.83 -1.18
N LEU A 280 -14.02 16.02 -0.29
CA LEU A 280 -13.56 14.65 -0.05
C LEU A 280 -13.71 13.82 -1.32
N ASP A 281 -12.90 12.76 -1.45
CA ASP A 281 -12.99 11.85 -2.59
C ASP A 281 -14.35 11.11 -2.57
N PRO A 282 -15.20 11.25 -3.61
CA PRO A 282 -16.52 10.61 -3.63
C PRO A 282 -16.42 9.08 -3.71
N CYS A 283 -15.24 8.50 -3.93
CA CYS A 283 -15.01 7.06 -3.85
C CYS A 283 -14.81 6.54 -2.42
N ILE A 284 -14.84 7.40 -1.39
CA ILE A 284 -14.78 6.96 0.00
C ILE A 284 -15.98 6.03 0.29
N ASN A 285 -15.67 4.85 0.83
CA ASN A 285 -16.64 3.80 1.16
C ASN A 285 -17.48 3.29 -0.03
N VAL A 286 -17.04 3.53 -1.27
CA VAL A 286 -17.68 2.97 -2.47
C VAL A 286 -17.05 1.62 -2.80
N THR A 287 -17.86 0.56 -2.72
CA THR A 287 -17.48 -0.77 -3.20
C THR A 287 -18.07 -1.00 -4.59
N CYS A 288 -17.23 -1.48 -5.49
CA CYS A 288 -17.61 -1.77 -6.87
C CYS A 288 -17.64 -3.28 -7.10
N GLU A 289 -18.69 -3.77 -7.77
CA GLU A 289 -18.83 -5.19 -8.10
C GLU A 289 -17.99 -5.59 -9.34
N TYR A 290 -17.83 -6.89 -9.55
CA TYR A 290 -17.21 -7.46 -10.75
C TYR A 290 -15.77 -6.97 -11.01
N PHE A 291 -14.98 -6.75 -9.95
CA PHE A 291 -13.61 -6.20 -10.05
C PHE A 291 -13.53 -4.79 -10.67
N ALA A 292 -14.65 -4.07 -10.79
CA ALA A 292 -14.62 -2.67 -11.16
C ALA A 292 -13.91 -1.84 -10.07
N VAL A 293 -13.32 -0.71 -10.48
CA VAL A 293 -12.65 0.23 -9.58
C VAL A 293 -13.46 1.53 -9.56
N CYS A 294 -13.64 2.11 -8.38
CA CYS A 294 -14.26 3.42 -8.27
C CYS A 294 -13.31 4.50 -8.81
N LYS A 295 -13.78 5.31 -9.76
CA LYS A 295 -13.09 6.51 -10.21
C LYS A 295 -13.98 7.73 -10.01
N ALA A 296 -13.39 8.78 -9.44
CA ALA A 296 -14.02 10.09 -9.31
C ALA A 296 -13.83 10.92 -10.58
N PHE A 297 -14.94 11.39 -11.15
CA PHE A 297 -14.98 12.27 -12.33
C PHE A 297 -15.21 13.74 -11.94
N ASP A 298 -15.84 13.98 -10.78
CA ASP A 298 -15.97 15.28 -10.13
C ASP A 298 -15.99 15.08 -8.60
N ALA A 299 -15.96 16.15 -7.83
CA ALA A 299 -16.09 16.16 -6.37
C ALA A 299 -17.33 15.41 -5.86
N PHE A 300 -18.38 15.32 -6.69
CA PHE A 300 -19.66 14.69 -6.35
C PHE A 300 -20.09 13.63 -7.37
N ASP A 301 -19.19 13.19 -8.26
CA ASP A 301 -19.47 12.17 -9.28
C ASP A 301 -18.43 11.05 -9.21
N ALA A 302 -18.83 9.92 -8.63
CA ALA A 302 -18.05 8.69 -8.56
C ALA A 302 -18.76 7.60 -9.37
N ARG A 303 -17.98 6.86 -10.17
CA ARG A 303 -18.51 5.75 -10.97
C ARG A 303 -17.59 4.55 -10.90
N CYS A 304 -18.18 3.36 -10.81
CA CYS A 304 -17.47 2.10 -10.95
C CYS A 304 -17.15 1.87 -12.42
N VAL A 305 -15.87 1.74 -12.75
CA VAL A 305 -15.38 1.54 -14.12
C VAL A 305 -14.39 0.40 -14.18
N CYS A 306 -14.31 -0.26 -15.34
CA CYS A 306 -13.33 -1.31 -15.57
C CYS A 306 -11.95 -0.70 -15.83
N GLU A 307 -10.91 -1.23 -15.18
CA GLU A 307 -9.53 -0.82 -15.46
C GLU A 307 -9.04 -1.49 -16.75
N GLU A 308 -8.95 -0.70 -17.82
CA GLU A 308 -8.60 -1.22 -19.15
C GLU A 308 -7.09 -1.36 -19.37
N ASN A 309 -6.27 -0.74 -18.50
CA ASN A 309 -4.81 -0.77 -18.63
C ASN A 309 -4.24 -2.07 -18.07
N CYS A 310 -4.31 -3.15 -18.86
CA CYS A 310 -3.65 -4.39 -18.52
C CYS A 310 -2.25 -4.53 -19.12
N PRO A 311 -1.29 -5.07 -18.36
CA PRO A 311 0.05 -5.34 -18.86
C PRO A 311 0.03 -6.45 -19.91
N SER A 312 0.98 -6.40 -20.84
CA SER A 312 1.03 -7.30 -22.01
C SER A 312 1.72 -8.64 -21.76
N TYR A 313 2.26 -8.89 -20.57
CA TYR A 313 2.96 -10.14 -20.26
C TYR A 313 2.00 -11.34 -20.24
N GLU A 314 2.59 -12.53 -20.39
CA GLU A 314 1.89 -13.81 -20.38
C GLU A 314 2.20 -14.55 -19.10
N GLU A 315 1.18 -14.69 -18.26
CA GLU A 315 1.18 -15.48 -17.04
C GLU A 315 -0.22 -16.08 -16.94
N PRO A 316 -0.52 -17.13 -17.73
CA PRO A 316 -1.88 -17.58 -17.93
C PRO A 316 -2.56 -17.93 -16.61
N VAL A 317 -3.87 -17.72 -16.54
CA VAL A 317 -4.69 -18.13 -15.40
C VAL A 317 -5.93 -18.83 -15.89
N CYS A 318 -6.31 -19.91 -15.21
CA CYS A 318 -7.55 -20.62 -15.45
C CYS A 318 -8.64 -20.10 -14.51
N SER A 319 -9.79 -19.79 -15.07
CA SER A 319 -10.98 -19.38 -14.31
C SER A 319 -11.94 -20.53 -14.07
N SER A 320 -12.87 -20.36 -13.13
CA SER A 320 -13.90 -21.35 -12.76
C SER A 320 -14.87 -21.72 -13.90
N ASN A 321 -14.94 -20.94 -14.98
CA ASN A 321 -15.73 -21.29 -16.18
C ASN A 321 -14.90 -22.03 -17.25
N SER A 322 -13.73 -22.55 -16.88
CA SER A 322 -12.80 -23.26 -17.77
C SER A 322 -12.22 -22.40 -18.90
N THR A 323 -12.26 -21.07 -18.77
CA THR A 323 -11.60 -20.14 -19.70
C THR A 323 -10.21 -19.77 -19.20
N THR A 324 -9.23 -19.85 -20.09
CA THR A 324 -7.86 -19.39 -19.83
C THR A 324 -7.71 -17.92 -20.22
N PHE A 325 -7.19 -17.11 -19.32
CA PHE A 325 -6.88 -15.71 -19.55
C PHE A 325 -5.37 -15.50 -19.61
N LYS A 326 -4.93 -14.52 -20.40
CA LYS A 326 -3.50 -14.22 -20.62
C LYS A 326 -2.74 -13.91 -19.33
N ASN A 327 -3.40 -13.19 -18.42
CA ASN A 327 -2.94 -12.87 -17.07
C ASN A 327 -4.14 -12.49 -16.19
N LYS A 328 -3.89 -12.31 -14.90
CA LYS A 328 -4.91 -11.95 -13.91
C LYS A 328 -5.63 -10.64 -14.23
N CYS A 329 -4.93 -9.62 -14.74
CA CYS A 329 -5.57 -8.34 -15.08
C CYS A 329 -6.62 -8.51 -16.18
N ILE A 330 -6.29 -9.25 -17.23
CA ILE A 330 -7.24 -9.51 -18.33
C ILE A 330 -8.46 -10.29 -17.82
N PHE A 331 -8.27 -11.23 -16.89
CA PHE A 331 -9.39 -11.90 -16.22
C PHE A 331 -10.29 -10.91 -15.48
N GLU A 332 -9.74 -10.05 -14.61
CA GLU A 332 -10.50 -9.05 -13.84
C GLU A 332 -11.22 -8.04 -14.76
N LEU A 333 -10.56 -7.60 -15.84
CA LEU A 333 -11.15 -6.72 -16.86
C LEU A 333 -12.35 -7.37 -17.55
N GLU A 334 -12.23 -8.63 -17.96
CA GLU A 334 -13.34 -9.36 -18.61
C GLU A 334 -14.48 -9.63 -17.64
N MET A 335 -14.19 -9.97 -16.38
CA MET A 335 -15.22 -10.10 -15.34
C MET A 335 -16.00 -8.78 -15.16
N CYS A 336 -15.28 -7.65 -15.16
CA CYS A 336 -15.88 -6.32 -15.07
C CYS A 336 -16.75 -5.98 -16.28
N ARG A 337 -16.24 -6.19 -17.50
CA ARG A 337 -16.96 -5.86 -18.75
C ARG A 337 -18.23 -6.70 -18.92
N LEU A 338 -18.12 -8.00 -18.64
CA LEU A 338 -19.22 -8.94 -18.80
C LEU A 338 -20.16 -8.97 -17.60
N LYS A 339 -19.82 -8.28 -16.50
CA LYS A 339 -20.53 -8.34 -15.21
C LYS A 339 -20.70 -9.79 -14.74
N SER A 340 -19.59 -10.53 -14.70
CA SER A 340 -19.57 -11.93 -14.31
C SER A 340 -18.81 -12.16 -13.00
N ASN A 341 -19.26 -13.15 -12.23
CA ASN A 341 -18.75 -13.50 -10.90
C ASN A 341 -17.91 -14.80 -10.91
N HIS A 342 -17.24 -15.11 -12.03
CA HIS A 342 -16.32 -16.24 -12.04
C HIS A 342 -15.13 -15.93 -11.14
N THR A 343 -14.67 -16.94 -10.42
CA THR A 343 -13.44 -16.87 -9.61
C THR A 343 -12.25 -17.37 -10.40
N LEU A 344 -11.06 -16.90 -10.02
CA LEU A 344 -9.79 -17.46 -10.49
C LEU A 344 -9.59 -18.82 -9.83
N TYR A 345 -9.30 -19.84 -10.64
CA TYR A 345 -9.26 -21.23 -10.19
C TYR A 345 -7.83 -21.71 -9.92
N HIS A 346 -6.92 -21.62 -10.91
CA HIS A 346 -5.51 -21.96 -10.75
C HIS A 346 -4.61 -21.15 -11.72
N PRO A 347 -3.31 -21.00 -11.42
CA PRO A 347 -2.33 -20.44 -12.37
C PRO A 347 -1.99 -21.43 -13.49
N GLY A 348 -1.76 -20.95 -14.71
CA GLY A 348 -1.57 -21.75 -15.92
C GLY A 348 -2.83 -21.83 -16.79
N SER A 349 -2.71 -22.52 -17.95
CA SER A 349 -3.84 -22.76 -18.85
C SER A 349 -4.80 -23.81 -18.29
N CYS A 350 -6.10 -23.65 -18.57
CA CYS A 350 -7.10 -24.69 -18.34
C CYS A 350 -6.86 -25.93 -19.21
N THR A 351 -6.17 -25.78 -20.36
CA THR A 351 -5.75 -26.87 -21.23
C THR A 351 -4.30 -27.25 -20.89
N GLY A 352 -4.10 -27.94 -19.78
CA GLY A 352 -2.78 -28.40 -19.35
C GLY A 352 -2.89 -29.59 -18.43
N PHE A 353 -1.96 -30.54 -18.56
CA PHE A 353 -1.78 -31.69 -17.67
C PHE A 353 -1.14 -31.20 -16.37
N PRO A 354 -1.88 -31.04 -15.26
CA PRO A 354 -1.31 -30.59 -14.00
C PRO A 354 -0.33 -31.67 -13.55
N VAL A 355 0.93 -31.29 -13.35
CA VAL A 355 2.00 -32.21 -12.95
C VAL A 355 2.90 -31.54 -11.92
N GLN A 356 3.21 -32.28 -10.86
CA GLN A 356 4.20 -31.93 -9.85
C GLN A 356 5.19 -33.08 -9.75
N ARG A 357 6.46 -32.76 -9.45
CA ARG A 357 7.52 -33.75 -9.30
C ARG A 357 8.48 -33.34 -8.20
N GLY A 358 9.11 -34.32 -7.58
CA GLY A 358 10.08 -34.05 -6.52
C GLY A 358 10.77 -35.31 -6.01
N ARG A 359 11.52 -35.12 -4.93
CA ARG A 359 12.24 -36.17 -4.21
C ARG A 359 11.94 -36.03 -2.72
N VAL A 360 11.65 -37.14 -2.04
CA VAL A 360 11.44 -37.18 -0.59
C VAL A 360 12.40 -38.19 0.04
N GLU A 361 13.00 -37.81 1.16
CA GLU A 361 13.85 -38.71 1.96
C GLU A 361 12.95 -39.48 2.93
N LEU A 362 12.86 -40.80 2.81
CA LEU A 362 12.07 -41.60 3.75
C LEU A 362 12.95 -42.02 4.93
N LYS A 363 12.67 -41.53 6.14
CA LYS A 363 13.45 -41.90 7.34
C LYS A 363 12.70 -42.96 8.15
N ARG A 364 13.46 -43.91 8.70
CA ARG A 364 12.93 -44.86 9.68
C ARG A 364 12.90 -44.15 11.03
N ASP A 365 11.73 -44.04 11.65
CA ASP A 365 11.59 -43.49 13.00
C ASP A 365 12.33 -44.33 14.05
N VAL A 366 12.47 -45.63 13.80
CA VAL A 366 13.15 -46.59 14.69
C VAL A 366 13.97 -47.60 13.88
N SER A 367 15.15 -47.97 14.39
CA SER A 367 16.12 -48.81 13.67
C SER A 367 15.65 -50.24 13.38
N TRP A 368 14.56 -50.69 14.02
CA TRP A 368 13.98 -52.02 13.86
C TRP A 368 12.72 -52.01 12.97
N ALA A 369 12.22 -50.85 12.54
CA ALA A 369 11.10 -50.79 11.62
C ALA A 369 11.59 -51.11 10.20
N ASP A 370 10.98 -52.11 9.57
CA ASP A 370 11.24 -52.45 8.17
C ASP A 370 10.51 -51.51 7.18
N THR A 371 9.56 -50.71 7.68
CA THR A 371 8.77 -49.75 6.89
C THR A 371 9.11 -48.30 7.27
N ALA A 372 9.27 -47.42 6.28
CA ALA A 372 9.45 -45.97 6.44
C ALA A 372 8.46 -45.20 5.57
N CYS A 373 7.83 -44.14 6.09
CA CYS A 373 6.84 -43.35 5.35
C CYS A 373 6.95 -41.85 5.64
N GLU A 374 6.69 -41.01 4.64
CA GLU A 374 6.67 -39.54 4.78
C GLU A 374 5.47 -38.92 4.05
N LEU A 375 4.97 -37.80 4.59
CA LEU A 375 3.91 -37.01 3.95
C LEU A 375 4.51 -36.01 2.97
N VAL A 376 4.07 -36.08 1.71
CA VAL A 376 4.45 -35.14 0.65
C VAL A 376 3.29 -34.19 0.39
N THR A 377 3.50 -32.90 0.66
CA THR A 377 2.48 -31.85 0.47
C THR A 377 2.73 -31.07 -0.82
N PHE A 378 1.69 -30.87 -1.62
CA PHE A 378 1.75 -30.08 -2.84
C PHE A 378 1.64 -28.57 -2.57
N PRO A 379 2.24 -27.71 -3.41
CA PRO A 379 1.95 -26.29 -3.39
C PRO A 379 0.44 -26.02 -3.53
N PRO A 380 -0.12 -24.98 -2.88
CA PRO A 380 -1.53 -24.62 -3.02
C PRO A 380 -1.94 -24.47 -4.50
N PHE A 381 -3.13 -24.96 -4.85
CA PHE A 381 -3.71 -24.91 -6.20
C PHE A 381 -2.96 -25.73 -7.29
N SER A 382 -2.15 -26.73 -6.89
CA SER A 382 -1.44 -27.60 -7.85
C SER A 382 -2.35 -28.55 -8.65
N PHE A 383 -3.49 -28.94 -8.07
CA PHE A 383 -4.40 -29.95 -8.62
C PHE A 383 -5.87 -29.53 -8.39
N TYR A 384 -6.75 -29.96 -9.31
CA TYR A 384 -8.20 -29.77 -9.23
C TYR A 384 -8.80 -30.65 -8.11
N PRO A 385 -9.53 -30.11 -7.12
CA PRO A 385 -10.10 -30.89 -6.01
C PRO A 385 -11.14 -31.93 -6.43
N ASP A 386 -11.81 -31.73 -7.55
CA ASP A 386 -12.85 -32.61 -8.11
C ASP A 386 -12.29 -33.69 -9.05
N LYS A 387 -10.98 -33.71 -9.30
CA LYS A 387 -10.31 -34.67 -10.18
C LYS A 387 -9.37 -35.59 -9.40
N GLN A 388 -9.25 -36.83 -9.85
CA GLN A 388 -8.35 -37.81 -9.23
C GLN A 388 -6.89 -37.48 -9.54
N VAL A 389 -6.05 -37.43 -8.50
CA VAL A 389 -4.59 -37.35 -8.63
C VAL A 389 -4.00 -38.75 -8.75
N HIS A 390 -3.09 -38.91 -9.70
CA HIS A 390 -2.30 -40.11 -9.94
C HIS A 390 -0.87 -39.84 -9.48
N VAL A 391 -0.26 -40.76 -8.74
CA VAL A 391 1.12 -40.63 -8.28
C VAL A 391 1.93 -41.82 -8.79
N GLN A 392 3.11 -41.53 -9.32
CA GLN A 392 4.12 -42.52 -9.69
C GLN A 392 5.34 -42.29 -8.83
N ILE A 393 5.89 -43.36 -8.26
CA ILE A 393 7.09 -43.27 -7.44
C ILE A 393 8.13 -44.30 -7.87
N THR A 394 9.39 -43.99 -7.61
CA THR A 394 10.49 -44.94 -7.75
C THR A 394 11.45 -44.77 -6.58
N THR A 395 11.89 -45.89 -6.03
CA THR A 395 12.93 -45.87 -4.99
C THR A 395 14.28 -45.59 -5.65
N ASN A 396 15.03 -44.66 -5.08
CA ASN A 396 16.36 -44.29 -5.50
C ASN A 396 17.30 -44.32 -4.28
N HIS A 397 18.39 -45.07 -4.36
CA HIS A 397 19.37 -45.18 -3.28
C HIS A 397 20.47 -44.13 -3.47
N TRP A 398 20.87 -43.46 -2.39
CA TRP A 398 22.03 -42.58 -2.39
C TRP A 398 22.78 -42.63 -1.05
N ASN A 399 24.11 -42.67 -1.13
CA ASN A 399 25.09 -42.57 -0.04
C ASN A 399 25.20 -43.78 0.89
N SER A 400 25.87 -44.83 0.40
CA SER A 400 26.59 -45.73 1.29
C SER A 400 28.06 -45.31 1.36
N THR A 401 28.65 -45.27 2.56
CA THR A 401 30.11 -45.16 2.74
C THR A 401 30.84 -46.44 2.34
N ARG A 402 30.10 -47.50 1.96
CA ARG A 402 30.62 -48.79 1.53
C ARG A 402 30.48 -48.92 0.01
N ASN A 403 31.57 -48.68 -0.72
CA ASN A 403 31.62 -48.80 -2.19
C ASN A 403 31.23 -50.18 -2.75
N ASN A 404 31.12 -51.22 -1.90
CA ASN A 404 30.75 -52.59 -2.28
C ASN A 404 29.43 -53.06 -1.65
N PHE A 405 28.62 -52.17 -1.07
CA PHE A 405 27.34 -52.55 -0.50
C PHE A 405 26.23 -52.51 -1.56
N VAL A 406 25.71 -53.69 -1.89
CA VAL A 406 24.47 -53.83 -2.67
C VAL A 406 23.33 -53.92 -1.65
N HIS A 407 22.43 -52.94 -1.65
CA HIS A 407 21.26 -52.96 -0.78
C HIS A 407 20.28 -54.06 -1.21
N GLU A 408 19.47 -54.54 -0.28
CA GLU A 408 18.39 -55.48 -0.61
C GLU A 408 17.29 -54.79 -1.44
N ALA A 409 16.48 -55.58 -2.16
CA ALA A 409 15.39 -55.05 -2.96
C ALA A 409 14.40 -54.29 -2.07
N THR A 410 14.08 -53.05 -2.47
CA THR A 410 13.14 -52.18 -1.75
C THR A 410 11.85 -52.07 -2.55
N VAL A 411 10.73 -52.32 -1.89
CA VAL A 411 9.41 -52.02 -2.46
C VAL A 411 8.91 -50.68 -1.96
N SER A 412 8.20 -49.95 -2.81
CA SER A 412 7.61 -48.66 -2.47
C SER A 412 6.18 -48.57 -2.97
N TRP A 413 5.36 -47.85 -2.22
CA TRP A 413 3.95 -47.60 -2.53
C TRP A 413 3.53 -46.21 -2.04
N VAL A 414 2.34 -45.79 -2.45
CA VAL A 414 1.69 -44.56 -1.97
C VAL A 414 0.42 -44.88 -1.19
N GLU A 415 0.05 -43.96 -0.31
CA GLU A 415 -1.19 -44.03 0.49
C GLU A 415 -1.84 -42.64 0.56
N ASN A 416 -3.16 -42.60 0.82
CA ASN A 416 -3.90 -41.38 1.11
C ASN A 416 -3.75 -40.26 0.05
N VAL A 417 -3.65 -40.64 -1.24
CA VAL A 417 -3.48 -39.70 -2.35
C VAL A 417 -4.70 -38.78 -2.48
N ASN A 418 -4.50 -37.47 -2.41
CA ASN A 418 -5.52 -36.45 -2.63
C ASN A 418 -4.93 -35.21 -3.33
N TYR A 419 -5.73 -34.16 -3.55
CA TYR A 419 -5.29 -32.96 -4.29
C TYR A 419 -4.32 -32.05 -3.50
N GLN A 420 -4.16 -32.27 -2.19
CA GLN A 420 -3.28 -31.49 -1.32
C GLN A 420 -1.98 -32.23 -0.98
N ASN A 421 -2.02 -33.57 -0.87
CA ASN A 421 -0.88 -34.37 -0.44
C ASN A 421 -1.03 -35.86 -0.81
N PHE A 422 0.05 -36.60 -0.60
CA PHE A 422 0.06 -38.06 -0.54
C PHE A 422 1.11 -38.53 0.47
N LYS A 423 1.01 -39.77 0.94
CA LYS A 423 2.02 -40.41 1.78
C LYS A 423 2.84 -41.37 0.94
N ALA A 424 4.16 -41.23 0.95
CA ALA A 424 5.10 -42.11 0.26
C ALA A 424 5.71 -43.09 1.27
N SER A 425 5.75 -44.38 0.92
CA SER A 425 6.17 -45.44 1.83
C SER A 425 7.17 -46.38 1.14
N ARG A 426 8.06 -46.99 1.93
CA ARG A 426 8.95 -48.06 1.50
C ARG A 426 9.09 -49.16 2.54
N ASN A 427 9.40 -50.36 2.09
CA ASN A 427 9.78 -51.50 2.93
C ASN A 427 11.06 -52.16 2.40
N ASP A 428 12.04 -52.31 3.28
CA ASP A 428 13.32 -52.96 3.04
C ASP A 428 13.90 -53.50 4.36
N ARG A 429 14.79 -54.49 4.30
CA ARG A 429 15.35 -55.10 5.52
C ARG A 429 16.37 -54.19 6.20
N GLY A 430 16.12 -53.86 7.47
CA GLY A 430 17.10 -53.46 8.50
C GLY A 430 18.39 -52.68 8.17
N ALA A 431 18.47 -51.88 7.10
CA ALA A 431 19.68 -51.11 6.78
C ALA A 431 19.60 -49.68 7.37
N LYS A 432 20.70 -49.18 7.94
CA LYS A 432 20.82 -47.78 8.42
C LYS A 432 20.89 -46.75 7.28
N GLU A 433 20.70 -47.18 6.05
CA GLU A 433 20.88 -46.35 4.86
C GLU A 433 19.56 -45.68 4.47
N PHE A 434 19.64 -44.43 4.03
CA PHE A 434 18.48 -43.67 3.58
C PHE A 434 18.24 -43.95 2.09
N ALA A 435 17.01 -44.29 1.74
CA ALA A 435 16.54 -44.31 0.36
C ALA A 435 15.66 -43.09 0.11
N PHE A 436 15.92 -42.42 -0.99
CA PHE A 436 15.01 -41.40 -1.50
C PHE A 436 13.92 -42.07 -2.32
N VAL A 437 12.76 -41.43 -2.37
CA VAL A 437 11.73 -41.74 -3.33
C VAL A 437 11.59 -40.56 -4.27
N ASP A 438 11.87 -40.79 -5.55
CA ASP A 438 11.57 -39.85 -6.61
C ASP A 438 10.10 -40.04 -7.00
N TRP A 439 9.37 -38.94 -7.15
CA TRP A 439 7.92 -39.00 -7.36
C TRP A 439 7.45 -38.01 -8.43
N MET A 440 6.35 -38.37 -9.08
CA MET A 440 5.59 -37.54 -10.02
C MET A 440 4.10 -37.69 -9.73
N ALA A 441 3.43 -36.59 -9.42
CA ALA A 441 1.98 -36.53 -9.24
C ALA A 441 1.34 -35.79 -10.42
N TYR A 442 0.22 -36.27 -10.94
CA TYR A 442 -0.45 -35.68 -12.09
C TYR A 442 -1.95 -35.93 -12.11
N GLN A 443 -2.68 -35.16 -12.92
CA GLN A 443 -4.11 -35.38 -13.19
C GLN A 443 -4.38 -35.55 -14.69
N GLY A 444 -5.22 -36.53 -15.02
CA GLY A 444 -5.51 -36.90 -16.41
C GLY A 444 -4.42 -37.77 -17.03
N ALA A 445 -4.27 -37.69 -18.35
CA ALA A 445 -3.25 -38.41 -19.12
C ALA A 445 -2.44 -37.41 -19.96
N PRO A 446 -1.13 -37.64 -20.15
CA PRO A 446 -0.32 -36.81 -21.04
C PRO A 446 -0.75 -36.99 -22.50
N ASP A 447 -0.41 -36.04 -23.36
CA ASP A 447 -0.72 -36.12 -24.80
C ASP A 447 -0.12 -37.38 -25.42
N GLY A 448 -0.94 -38.11 -26.20
CA GLY A 448 -0.57 -39.41 -26.76
C GLY A 448 -0.57 -40.58 -25.75
N GLY A 449 -0.64 -40.29 -24.45
CA GLY A 449 -0.64 -41.29 -23.38
C GLY A 449 -2.02 -41.79 -22.97
N VAL A 450 -2.00 -42.73 -22.03
CA VAL A 450 -3.19 -43.25 -21.32
C VAL A 450 -2.81 -43.37 -19.85
N ALA A 451 -3.68 -42.92 -18.94
CA ALA A 451 -3.52 -43.11 -17.51
C ALA A 451 -4.77 -43.75 -16.92
N GLY A 452 -4.62 -44.52 -15.85
CA GLY A 452 -5.74 -45.18 -15.19
C GLY A 452 -5.38 -45.80 -13.86
N LYS A 453 -6.41 -46.20 -13.11
CA LYS A 453 -6.31 -46.89 -11.83
C LYS A 453 -7.11 -48.18 -11.91
N THR A 454 -6.51 -49.31 -11.55
CA THR A 454 -7.20 -50.62 -11.50
C THR A 454 -7.19 -51.17 -10.09
N ARG A 455 -8.24 -51.90 -9.70
CA ARG A 455 -8.32 -52.60 -8.40
C ARG A 455 -7.88 -54.05 -8.59
N ILE A 456 -6.82 -54.44 -7.87
CA ILE A 456 -6.46 -55.85 -7.70
C ILE A 456 -7.16 -56.33 -6.42
N PRO A 457 -8.13 -57.25 -6.53
CA PRO A 457 -8.93 -57.69 -5.39
C PRO A 457 -8.09 -58.49 -4.40
N GLU A 458 -8.48 -58.44 -3.13
CA GLU A 458 -7.91 -59.16 -1.98
C GLU A 458 -7.39 -60.57 -2.31
N TRP A 459 -6.18 -60.87 -1.82
CA TRP A 459 -5.54 -62.18 -1.95
C TRP A 459 -4.66 -62.49 -0.73
N TRP A 460 -4.44 -63.78 -0.47
CA TRP A 460 -3.73 -64.26 0.73
C TRP A 460 -2.32 -64.78 0.46
N THR A 461 -2.10 -65.50 -0.65
CA THR A 461 -0.75 -65.98 -1.02
C THR A 461 -0.60 -66.07 -2.53
N GLY A 462 0.66 -66.10 -3.00
CA GLY A 462 0.99 -66.28 -4.42
C GLY A 462 0.97 -64.98 -5.23
N THR A 463 0.90 -65.14 -6.54
CA THR A 463 0.87 -64.01 -7.50
C THR A 463 -0.56 -63.77 -7.96
N LYS A 464 -1.02 -62.52 -7.90
CA LYS A 464 -2.29 -62.09 -8.50
C LYS A 464 -2.02 -61.18 -9.69
N CYS A 465 -2.55 -61.56 -10.85
CA CYS A 465 -2.44 -60.77 -12.08
C CYS A 465 -3.81 -60.32 -12.59
N GLN A 466 -3.87 -59.11 -13.14
CA GLN A 466 -5.04 -58.55 -13.80
C GLN A 466 -4.68 -58.06 -15.20
N LYS A 467 -5.49 -58.43 -16.19
CA LYS A 467 -5.34 -57.97 -17.57
C LYS A 467 -5.97 -56.59 -17.73
N ILE A 468 -5.21 -55.64 -18.27
CA ILE A 468 -5.65 -54.27 -18.53
C ILE A 468 -5.79 -54.07 -20.06
N PRO A 469 -7.01 -53.82 -20.57
CA PRO A 469 -7.21 -53.49 -21.98
C PRO A 469 -6.78 -52.05 -22.27
N LEU A 470 -6.18 -51.82 -23.44
CA LEU A 470 -5.86 -50.49 -23.96
C LEU A 470 -6.88 -50.08 -25.04
N PRO A 471 -7.11 -48.76 -25.25
CA PRO A 471 -8.02 -48.30 -26.30
C PRO A 471 -7.57 -48.75 -27.69
N ASN A 472 -8.50 -49.27 -28.50
CA ASN A 472 -8.22 -49.80 -29.84
C ASN A 472 -7.56 -48.73 -30.73
N GLY A 473 -6.44 -49.09 -31.38
CA GLY A 473 -5.72 -48.22 -32.31
C GLY A 473 -4.94 -47.06 -31.65
N LYS A 474 -4.92 -46.96 -30.32
CA LYS A 474 -4.22 -45.89 -29.60
C LYS A 474 -2.69 -46.02 -29.67
N PHE A 475 -2.17 -47.25 -29.66
CA PHE A 475 -0.73 -47.51 -29.72
C PHE A 475 -0.39 -48.32 -30.96
N ALA A 476 0.52 -47.82 -31.80
CA ALA A 476 1.02 -48.53 -32.97
C ALA A 476 2.05 -49.62 -32.62
N ALA A 477 2.74 -49.46 -31.49
CA ALA A 477 3.74 -50.38 -30.96
C ALA A 477 3.50 -50.66 -29.47
N LYS A 478 4.32 -51.53 -28.88
CA LYS A 478 4.26 -51.83 -27.44
C LYS A 478 4.59 -50.55 -26.63
N PRO A 479 3.70 -50.06 -25.77
CA PRO A 479 3.94 -48.84 -25.00
C PRO A 479 4.88 -49.07 -23.81
N ILE A 480 5.45 -47.99 -23.28
CA ILE A 480 6.13 -47.99 -21.98
C ILE A 480 5.05 -47.88 -20.90
N VAL A 481 5.05 -48.82 -19.96
CA VAL A 481 4.07 -48.87 -18.86
C VAL A 481 4.80 -48.54 -17.56
N LEU A 482 4.40 -47.45 -16.91
CA LEU A 482 4.79 -47.13 -15.53
C LEU A 482 3.64 -47.51 -14.61
N ALA A 483 3.94 -48.13 -13.48
CA ALA A 483 2.94 -48.56 -12.52
C ALA A 483 3.43 -48.36 -11.07
N THR A 484 2.52 -47.94 -10.20
CA THR A 484 2.75 -47.76 -8.76
C THR A 484 1.58 -48.34 -7.98
N ALA A 485 1.87 -49.02 -6.87
CA ALA A 485 0.86 -49.52 -5.95
C ALA A 485 0.34 -48.38 -5.03
N ASP A 486 -0.97 -48.32 -4.86
CA ASP A 486 -1.72 -47.37 -4.04
C ASP A 486 -2.60 -48.16 -3.06
N HIS A 487 -2.23 -48.11 -1.78
CA HIS A 487 -2.89 -48.88 -0.72
C HIS A 487 -4.08 -48.12 -0.15
N VAL A 488 -5.18 -48.83 0.08
CA VAL A 488 -6.45 -48.26 0.57
C VAL A 488 -6.49 -48.09 2.09
N SER A 489 -5.78 -48.95 2.83
CA SER A 489 -5.79 -48.98 4.29
C SER A 489 -4.38 -48.79 4.84
N SER A 490 -4.21 -47.82 5.74
CA SER A 490 -2.95 -47.63 6.49
C SER A 490 -2.89 -48.43 7.78
N ALA A 491 -3.86 -49.32 8.03
CA ALA A 491 -4.01 -50.05 9.29
C ALA A 491 -3.00 -51.21 9.43
N TYR A 492 -2.53 -51.77 8.30
CA TYR A 492 -1.65 -52.93 8.28
C TYR A 492 -0.29 -52.55 7.69
N LYS A 493 0.71 -52.38 8.55
CA LYS A 493 2.07 -51.94 8.20
C LYS A 493 2.89 -52.97 7.39
N HIS A 494 2.27 -54.09 7.01
CA HIS A 494 2.89 -55.30 6.50
C HIS A 494 2.56 -55.62 5.03
N ASP A 495 1.76 -54.79 4.35
CA ASP A 495 1.16 -55.16 3.05
C ASP A 495 2.09 -54.91 1.84
N ALA A 496 3.41 -55.01 2.02
CA ALA A 496 4.36 -54.67 0.97
C ALA A 496 4.38 -55.74 -0.15
N ALA A 497 3.99 -55.36 -1.37
CA ALA A 497 3.92 -56.25 -2.52
C ALA A 497 4.86 -55.82 -3.65
N SER A 498 5.50 -56.79 -4.30
CA SER A 498 6.23 -56.59 -5.55
C SER A 498 5.26 -56.38 -6.69
N LEU A 499 5.50 -55.35 -7.49
CA LEU A 499 4.70 -54.96 -8.65
C LEU A 499 5.51 -55.10 -9.93
N TRP A 500 4.96 -55.76 -10.94
CA TRP A 500 5.56 -55.80 -12.27
C TRP A 500 4.51 -55.92 -13.38
N ILE A 501 4.99 -55.68 -14.61
CA ILE A 501 4.17 -55.72 -15.83
C ILE A 501 4.59 -56.91 -16.67
N GLU A 502 3.61 -57.71 -17.12
CA GLU A 502 3.83 -58.85 -18.01
C GLU A 502 3.08 -58.73 -19.33
N ASN A 503 3.62 -59.39 -20.34
CA ASN A 503 2.96 -59.63 -21.63
C ASN A 503 2.33 -58.36 -22.25
N ALA A 504 3.04 -57.24 -22.20
CA ALA A 504 2.59 -55.97 -22.74
C ALA A 504 2.64 -55.99 -24.29
N THR A 505 1.50 -55.65 -24.88
CA THR A 505 1.22 -55.56 -26.31
C THR A 505 0.66 -54.16 -26.64
N SER A 506 0.43 -53.85 -27.91
CA SER A 506 -0.21 -52.58 -28.31
C SER A 506 -1.67 -52.45 -27.86
N SER A 507 -2.33 -53.54 -27.46
CA SER A 507 -3.75 -53.58 -27.09
C SER A 507 -4.03 -53.98 -25.64
N SER A 508 -3.07 -54.55 -24.91
CA SER A 508 -3.24 -54.95 -23.51
C SER A 508 -1.93 -55.27 -22.81
N PHE A 509 -1.95 -55.28 -21.48
CA PHE A 509 -0.86 -55.79 -20.63
C PHE A 509 -1.43 -56.44 -19.37
N TYR A 510 -0.60 -57.18 -18.63
CA TYR A 510 -0.94 -57.71 -17.32
C TYR A 510 -0.20 -56.92 -16.24
N ILE A 511 -0.92 -56.56 -15.18
CA ILE A 511 -0.35 -56.05 -13.93
C ILE A 511 -0.36 -57.19 -12.93
N CYS A 512 0.78 -57.50 -12.34
CA CYS A 512 0.92 -58.57 -11.36
C CYS A 512 1.45 -58.02 -10.03
N LEU A 513 0.86 -58.48 -8.93
CA LEU A 513 1.30 -58.24 -7.57
C LEU A 513 1.65 -59.57 -6.89
N ARG A 514 2.69 -59.57 -6.06
CA ARG A 514 3.05 -60.70 -5.20
C ARG A 514 3.57 -60.20 -3.86
N GLU A 515 3.05 -60.79 -2.79
CA GLU A 515 3.48 -60.54 -1.42
C GLU A 515 4.92 -61.01 -1.17
N LEU A 516 5.69 -60.23 -0.40
CA LEU A 516 7.11 -60.49 -0.13
C LEU A 516 7.37 -61.49 1.01
N GLN A 517 6.49 -61.58 2.00
CA GLN A 517 6.62 -62.53 3.10
C GLN A 517 5.49 -63.55 3.01
N ASN A 518 5.83 -64.83 2.83
CA ASN A 518 4.83 -65.87 3.01
C ASN A 518 4.33 -65.78 4.47
N TYR A 519 3.04 -65.47 4.66
CA TYR A 519 2.30 -65.46 5.94
C TYR A 519 2.17 -64.14 6.73
N ASP A 520 2.27 -62.93 6.15
CA ASP A 520 2.13 -61.68 6.93
C ASP A 520 0.69 -61.13 7.05
N GLY A 521 -0.30 -61.75 6.41
CA GLY A 521 -1.71 -61.44 6.62
C GLY A 521 -2.54 -61.36 5.35
N LEU A 522 -3.64 -60.62 5.41
CA LEU A 522 -4.65 -60.46 4.36
C LEU A 522 -4.49 -59.07 3.74
N HIS A 523 -4.27 -58.99 2.42
CA HIS A 523 -4.10 -57.71 1.71
C HIS A 523 -5.45 -57.10 1.35
N GLU A 524 -5.88 -56.05 2.06
CA GLU A 524 -7.09 -55.30 1.71
C GLU A 524 -6.85 -54.45 0.44
N ASP A 525 -7.52 -54.80 -0.67
CA ASP A 525 -7.64 -54.04 -1.93
C ASP A 525 -6.47 -53.11 -2.30
N ILE A 526 -5.59 -53.56 -3.21
CA ILE A 526 -4.54 -52.70 -3.76
C ILE A 526 -4.99 -52.11 -5.09
N PHE A 527 -4.92 -50.79 -5.20
CA PHE A 527 -5.06 -50.14 -6.48
C PHE A 527 -3.71 -49.97 -7.16
N VAL A 528 -3.66 -50.14 -8.47
CA VAL A 528 -2.46 -49.86 -9.25
C VAL A 528 -2.75 -48.71 -10.21
N VAL A 529 -1.97 -47.64 -10.05
CA VAL A 529 -2.01 -46.48 -10.94
C VAL A 529 -1.03 -46.72 -12.07
N CYS A 530 -1.49 -46.64 -13.31
CA CYS A 530 -0.67 -46.81 -14.50
C CYS A 530 -0.65 -45.55 -15.36
N GLY A 531 0.52 -45.24 -15.93
CA GLY A 531 0.72 -44.18 -16.91
C GLY A 531 1.48 -44.74 -18.11
N LEU A 532 0.97 -44.46 -19.31
CA LEU A 532 1.51 -44.93 -20.57
C LEU A 532 1.94 -43.74 -21.43
N SER A 533 3.12 -43.84 -22.04
CA SER A 533 3.58 -42.89 -23.05
C SER A 533 3.88 -43.64 -24.35
N ALA A 534 3.48 -43.06 -25.49
CA ALA A 534 4.03 -43.44 -26.78
C ALA A 534 5.43 -42.82 -26.91
N SER A 535 6.38 -43.58 -27.47
CA SER A 535 7.67 -43.05 -27.94
C SER A 535 7.54 -42.51 -29.34
#